data_AF-A0A521GKU0-F1
#
_entry.id   AF-A0A521GKU0-F1
#
_cell.length_a   1.000
_cell.length_b   1.000
_cell.length_c   1.000
_cell.angle_alpha   90.00
_cell.angle_beta   90.00
_cell.angle_gamma   90.00
#
_symmetry.space_group_name_H-M   'P 1'
#
loop_
_entity.id
_entity.type
_entity.pdbx_description
1 polymer ?
#
loop_
_entity_poly.entity_id
_entity_poly.type
_entity_poly.pdbx_seq_one_letter_code
_entity_poly.pdbx_strand_id
1 'polypeptide(L)'
;MSASAHDTNGSHLYTTPTLTPTAGPRLLLASVASLTTGIASTITDWTDNFTEVADVCNPTSDYPMQGVAVRDVSADGMTGYMTTATYSQSVGTRSAMITSFIL
;
A
#
# COMPACT_ATOMS: atom_id res chain seq x y z
N MET A 1 -13.46 5.02 5.38
CA MET A 1 -12.72 6.30 5.14
C MET A 1 -11.41 5.98 4.45
N SER A 2 -10.90 6.85 3.59
CA SER A 2 -9.67 6.59 2.83
C SER A 2 -8.74 7.80 2.78
N ALA A 3 -7.46 7.54 2.59
CA ALA A 3 -6.42 8.53 2.32
C ALA A 3 -5.50 8.01 1.20
N SER A 4 -5.04 8.89 0.31
CA SER A 4 -4.21 8.52 -0.84
C SER A 4 -3.11 9.54 -1.13
N ALA A 5 -1.98 9.07 -1.66
CA ALA A 5 -0.88 9.90 -2.12
C ALA A 5 -0.28 9.37 -3.43
N HIS A 6 0.45 10.26 -4.09
CA HIS A 6 1.15 10.02 -5.34
C HIS A 6 2.54 10.66 -5.29
N ASP A 7 3.55 9.97 -5.82
CA ASP A 7 4.93 10.42 -5.90
C ASP A 7 5.55 9.97 -7.23
N THR A 8 6.38 10.83 -7.83
CA THR A 8 7.05 10.57 -9.11
C THR A 8 8.53 10.24 -8.94
N ASN A 9 9.08 10.33 -7.73
CA ASN A 9 10.46 9.96 -7.46
C ASN A 9 10.66 8.45 -7.53
N GLY A 10 11.89 7.99 -7.81
CA GLY A 10 12.24 6.57 -7.79
C GLY A 10 12.66 6.10 -6.39
N SER A 11 12.10 5.01 -5.88
CA SER A 11 12.57 4.35 -4.66
C SER A 11 11.98 2.96 -4.49
N HIS A 12 12.61 2.14 -3.65
CA HIS A 12 12.15 0.79 -3.27
C HIS A 12 11.03 0.81 -2.23
N LEU A 13 10.77 1.95 -1.58
CA LEU A 13 9.84 2.06 -0.47
C LEU A 13 8.73 3.05 -0.80
N TYR A 14 7.49 2.69 -0.51
CA TYR A 14 6.40 3.64 -0.59
C TYR A 14 5.38 3.45 0.51
N THR A 15 5.12 4.54 1.24
CA THR A 15 4.27 4.56 2.43
C THR A 15 2.91 5.14 2.06
N THR A 16 1.84 4.45 2.48
CA THR A 16 0.49 5.04 2.41
C THR A 16 0.44 6.30 3.27
N PRO A 17 -0.41 7.29 2.97
CA PRO A 17 -0.68 8.36 3.93
C PRO A 17 -1.20 7.80 5.25
N THR A 18 -1.04 8.56 6.32
CA THR A 18 -1.69 8.24 7.60
C THR A 18 -3.20 8.45 7.49
N LEU A 19 -3.97 7.44 7.90
CA LEU A 19 -5.42 7.48 8.04
C LEU A 19 -5.79 7.27 9.50
N THR A 20 -6.51 8.21 10.09
CA THR A 20 -7.02 8.11 11.47
C THR A 20 -8.52 7.84 11.43
N PRO A 21 -8.97 6.57 11.45
CA PRO A 21 -10.38 6.27 11.46
C PRO A 21 -11.02 6.54 12.84
N THR A 22 -12.35 6.58 12.89
CA THR A 22 -13.09 6.64 14.14
C THR A 22 -12.92 5.34 14.91
N ALA A 23 -13.02 5.38 16.23
CA ALA A 23 -12.82 4.20 17.08
C ALA A 23 -13.77 3.04 16.71
N GLY A 24 -13.32 1.82 16.97
CA GLY A 24 -14.07 0.58 16.77
C GLY A 24 -13.34 -0.46 15.93
N PRO A 25 -13.81 -1.72 15.91
CA PRO A 25 -13.24 -2.78 15.08
C PRO A 25 -13.30 -2.46 13.59
N ARG A 26 -12.21 -2.72 12.88
CA ARG A 26 -12.08 -2.37 11.45
C ARG A 26 -11.21 -3.35 10.69
N LEU A 27 -11.52 -3.46 9.41
CA LEU A 27 -10.59 -3.96 8.40
C LEU A 27 -9.91 -2.76 7.74
N LEU A 28 -8.58 -2.72 7.77
CA LEU A 28 -7.77 -1.82 6.98
C LEU A 28 -7.34 -2.52 5.71
N LEU A 29 -7.41 -1.81 4.59
CA LEU A 29 -6.88 -2.25 3.30
C LEU A 29 -5.90 -1.18 2.80
N ALA A 30 -4.69 -1.60 2.49
CA ALA A 30 -3.67 -0.79 1.85
C ALA A 30 -3.48 -1.28 0.42
N SER A 31 -3.29 -0.35 -0.51
CA SER A 31 -2.84 -0.65 -1.86
C SER A 31 -1.73 0.30 -2.25
N VAL A 32 -0.69 -0.26 -2.86
CA VAL A 32 0.36 0.50 -3.52
C VAL A 32 0.38 0.13 -4.99
N ALA A 33 0.72 1.07 -5.84
CA ALA A 33 0.90 0.84 -7.27
C ALA A 33 2.14 1.57 -7.74
N SER A 34 2.77 1.06 -8.79
CA SER A 34 3.86 1.72 -9.48
C SER A 34 3.82 1.54 -10.99
N LEU A 35 4.55 2.41 -11.69
CA LEU A 35 4.79 2.37 -13.12
C LEU A 35 6.29 2.60 -13.37
N THR A 36 6.96 1.61 -13.96
CA THR A 36 8.40 1.69 -14.28
C THR A 36 8.72 0.87 -15.53
N THR A 37 8.84 1.54 -16.68
CA THR A 37 9.10 0.86 -17.95
C THR A 37 10.36 -0.02 -17.91
N GLY A 38 10.24 -1.24 -18.42
CA GLY A 38 11.34 -2.19 -18.60
C GLY A 38 11.69 -2.99 -17.36
N ILE A 39 11.01 -2.78 -16.23
CA ILE A 39 11.35 -3.43 -14.97
C ILE A 39 10.11 -3.97 -14.27
N ALA A 40 9.92 -5.29 -14.29
CA ALA A 40 8.86 -5.94 -13.53
C ALA A 40 9.24 -6.00 -12.04
N SER A 41 8.30 -5.70 -11.15
CA SER A 41 8.54 -5.70 -9.69
C SER A 41 7.45 -6.48 -8.96
N THR A 42 7.75 -6.86 -7.72
CA THR A 42 6.86 -7.50 -6.75
C THR A 42 7.04 -6.79 -5.40
N ILE A 43 6.08 -6.90 -4.48
CA ILE A 43 6.25 -6.48 -3.09
C ILE A 43 6.93 -7.61 -2.32
N THR A 44 7.97 -7.26 -1.58
CA THR A 44 8.73 -8.21 -0.76
C THR A 44 8.40 -8.11 0.72
N ASP A 45 7.83 -6.98 1.16
CA ASP A 45 7.48 -6.76 2.57
C ASP A 45 6.44 -5.65 2.75
N TRP A 46 5.71 -5.73 3.86
CA TRP A 46 4.75 -4.73 4.35
C TRP A 46 4.96 -4.47 5.84
N THR A 47 5.03 -3.19 6.24
CA THR A 47 5.18 -2.82 7.65
C THR A 47 3.86 -2.81 8.42
N ASP A 48 3.94 -2.61 9.73
CA ASP A 48 2.80 -2.31 10.62
C ASP A 48 1.73 -3.40 10.67
N ASN A 49 2.17 -4.67 10.60
CA ASN A 49 1.33 -5.87 10.66
C ASN A 49 0.28 -5.95 9.55
N PHE A 50 0.52 -5.28 8.42
CA PHE A 50 -0.23 -5.56 7.20
C PHE A 50 0.23 -6.89 6.61
N THR A 51 -0.73 -7.74 6.29
CA THR A 51 -0.49 -9.02 5.62
C THR A 51 -0.84 -8.86 4.15
N GLU A 52 0.10 -9.19 3.28
CA GLU A 52 -0.13 -9.17 1.85
C GLU A 52 -1.27 -10.12 1.45
N VAL A 53 -2.15 -9.64 0.58
CA VAL A 53 -3.20 -10.46 -0.04
C VAL A 53 -2.75 -10.91 -1.41
N ALA A 54 -2.25 -9.98 -2.22
CA ALA A 54 -1.73 -10.24 -3.55
C ALA A 54 -0.93 -9.05 -4.06
N ASP A 55 -0.03 -9.35 -4.99
CA ASP A 55 0.54 -8.39 -5.89
C ASP A 55 0.57 -8.91 -7.33
N VAL A 56 0.57 -7.98 -8.27
CA VAL A 56 0.59 -8.29 -9.70
C VAL A 56 1.41 -7.24 -10.41
N CYS A 57 2.26 -7.67 -11.33
CA CYS A 57 2.89 -6.81 -12.30
C CYS A 57 2.59 -7.33 -13.71
N ASN A 58 2.20 -6.44 -14.62
CA ASN A 58 2.15 -6.78 -16.04
C ASN A 58 3.54 -6.54 -16.64
N PRO A 59 4.28 -7.59 -17.06
CA PRO A 59 5.65 -7.44 -17.56
C PRO A 59 5.71 -6.96 -19.02
N THR A 60 4.59 -6.52 -19.58
CA THR A 60 4.47 -6.00 -20.95
C THR A 60 3.76 -4.64 -20.91
N SER A 61 4.09 -3.72 -21.81
CA SER A 61 3.66 -2.29 -21.80
C SER A 61 4.44 -1.41 -20.81
N ASP A 62 3.76 -0.63 -19.95
CA ASP A 62 4.34 0.38 -19.06
C ASP A 62 4.76 -0.20 -17.70
N TYR A 63 4.72 -1.54 -17.60
CA TYR A 63 5.03 -2.31 -16.40
C TYR A 63 4.24 -1.86 -15.17
N PRO A 64 2.90 -1.73 -15.27
CA PRO A 64 2.08 -1.43 -14.10
C PRO A 64 2.23 -2.56 -13.09
N MET A 65 2.43 -2.16 -11.85
CA MET A 65 2.50 -3.04 -10.70
C MET A 65 1.51 -2.56 -9.65
N GLN A 66 0.81 -3.48 -9.00
CA GLN A 66 -0.05 -3.19 -7.87
C GLN A 66 0.12 -4.26 -6.79
N GLY A 67 0.23 -3.83 -5.53
CA GLY A 67 0.17 -4.67 -4.35
C GLY A 67 -1.01 -4.27 -3.46
N VAL A 68 -1.58 -5.25 -2.75
CA VAL A 68 -2.66 -5.06 -1.77
C VAL A 68 -2.35 -5.85 -0.52
N ALA A 69 -2.55 -5.22 0.64
CA ALA A 69 -2.40 -5.83 1.94
C ALA A 69 -3.53 -5.42 2.89
N VAL A 70 -3.80 -6.23 3.89
CA VAL A 70 -4.86 -6.00 4.88
C VAL A 70 -4.37 -6.10 6.30
N ARG A 71 -5.08 -5.45 7.21
CA ARG A 71 -4.88 -5.58 8.66
C ARG A 71 -6.21 -5.51 9.37
N ASP A 72 -6.49 -6.50 10.22
CA ASP A 72 -7.58 -6.42 11.19
C ASP A 72 -7.14 -5.61 12.41
N VAL A 73 -8.03 -4.73 12.86
CA VAL A 73 -7.83 -3.86 14.02
C VAL A 73 -8.94 -4.12 15.02
N SER A 74 -8.58 -4.59 16.22
CA SER A 74 -9.51 -4.77 17.33
C SER A 74 -9.56 -3.49 18.17
N ALA A 75 -10.70 -2.79 18.16
CA ALA A 75 -11.06 -1.70 19.07
C ALA A 75 -9.89 -0.79 19.51
N ASP A 76 -9.25 -0.15 18.54
CA ASP A 76 -8.27 0.90 18.81
C ASP A 76 -8.98 2.27 18.79
N GLY A 77 -8.46 3.22 19.57
CA GLY A 77 -8.97 4.60 19.62
C GLY A 77 -8.79 5.35 18.29
N MET A 78 -8.71 6.68 18.34
CA MET A 78 -8.33 7.49 17.17
C MET A 78 -6.82 7.34 16.88
N THR A 79 -6.41 6.16 16.46
CA THR A 79 -5.02 5.83 16.08
C THR A 79 -4.83 6.12 14.59
N GLY A 80 -3.71 6.76 14.24
CA GLY A 80 -3.31 6.91 12.84
C GLY A 80 -2.67 5.63 12.32
N TYR A 81 -3.15 5.12 11.19
CA TYR A 81 -2.60 3.94 10.52
C TYR A 81 -1.95 4.31 9.20
N MET A 82 -0.81 3.69 8.92
CA MET A 82 -0.14 3.69 7.64
C MET A 82 0.59 2.36 7.50
N THR A 83 1.06 2.06 6.29
CA THR A 83 1.99 0.96 6.04
C THR A 83 2.94 1.35 4.92
N THR A 84 4.15 0.80 4.97
CA THR A 84 5.14 0.92 3.90
C THR A 84 5.24 -0.41 3.18
N ALA A 85 5.08 -0.37 1.86
CA ALA A 85 5.39 -1.50 1.00
C ALA A 85 6.84 -1.38 0.50
N THR A 86 7.53 -2.51 0.45
CA THR A 86 8.88 -2.64 -0.12
C THR A 86 8.81 -3.33 -1.47
N TYR A 87 9.16 -2.61 -2.53
CA TYR A 87 9.32 -3.18 -3.87
C TYR A 87 10.65 -3.95 -3.98
N SER A 88 10.64 -5.04 -4.75
CA SER A 88 11.83 -5.84 -5.04
C SER A 88 12.97 -5.07 -5.71
N GLN A 89 12.68 -3.89 -6.26
CA GLN A 89 13.60 -3.00 -6.93
C GLN A 89 13.13 -1.55 -6.83
N SER A 90 13.97 -0.60 -7.25
CA SER A 90 13.55 0.80 -7.32
C SER A 90 12.53 0.94 -8.45
N VAL A 91 11.36 1.46 -8.12
CA VAL A 91 10.29 1.76 -9.07
C VAL A 91 10.06 3.27 -9.10
N GLY A 92 9.63 3.78 -10.25
CA GLY A 92 9.41 5.19 -10.54
C GLY A 92 8.10 5.71 -9.94
N THR A 93 7.20 6.16 -10.80
CA THR A 93 5.91 6.74 -10.39
C THR A 93 5.15 5.75 -9.50
N ARG A 94 4.71 6.22 -8.33
CA ARG A 94 4.04 5.40 -7.32
C ARG A 94 2.80 6.11 -6.79
N SER A 95 1.78 5.32 -6.47
CA SER A 95 0.56 5.77 -5.81
C SER A 95 0.22 4.81 -4.69
N ALA A 96 -0.38 5.32 -3.62
CA ALA A 96 -0.76 4.52 -2.48
C ALA A 96 -2.08 5.00 -1.91
N MET A 97 -2.88 4.07 -1.42
CA MET A 97 -4.11 4.34 -0.71
C MET A 97 -4.21 3.42 0.51
N ILE A 98 -4.72 3.96 1.60
CA ILE A 98 -5.20 3.17 2.73
C ILE A 98 -6.69 3.49 2.94
N THR A 99 -7.49 2.47 3.21
CA THR A 99 -8.91 2.61 3.49
C THR A 99 -9.30 1.77 4.70
N SER A 100 -10.38 2.18 5.36
CA SER A 100 -10.95 1.53 6.53
C SER A 100 -12.42 1.20 6.32
N PHE A 101 -12.78 -0.04 6.67
CA PHE A 101 -14.14 -0.56 6.70
C PHE A 101 -14.52 -0.88 8.15
N ILE A 102 -15.74 -0.54 8.55
CA ILE A 102 -16.28 -0.96 9.85
C ILE A 102 -16.65 -2.43 9.74
N LEU A 103 -16.28 -3.21 10.76
CA LEU A 103 -16.68 -4.62 10.91
C LEU A 103 -17.98 -4.73 11.71
#